data_AF-A0A812Z2K1-F1
#
_entry.id   AF-A0A812Z2K1-F1
#
_cell.length_a   1.000
_cell.length_b   1.000
_cell.length_c   1.000
_cell.angle_alpha   90.00
_cell.angle_beta   90.00
_cell.angle_gamma   90.00
#
_symmetry.space_group_name_H-M   'P 1'
#
loop_
_entity.id
_entity.type
_entity.pdbx_description
1 polymer ?
#
loop_
_entity_poly.entity_id
_entity_poly.type
_entity_poly.pdbx_seq_one_letter_code
_entity_poly.pdbx_strand_id
1 'polypeptide(L)'
;MAEIRPAQLPSSGAVGCFGERLRRMGNAFEAEVRQALEVAVSKAECESNLLREEVHWLQSQLEAERQQNAARLSGCSDLKRKLQEAQQDLQREKEAREYWQTEFNAKEEQYSLLEAKLAALAMTEAEAAEEAKAAACAWMPNGGNEADIAAEDEDLPPVLIEDAEENAPRPAERSEELSQEFEEISMRLAAVPLRDDGSYDRDLGSSTVEQCLNRLEACGPRGSELLRAVPVQGLHALLVAAIRRNEGSGVLLQRILRAWVCRLLNEQDSMALRIAVEQRNMEALQTLVSLGGVSAIMSATALMEEEGL
;
A
#
# COMPACT_ATOMS: atom_id res chain seq x y z
N MET A 1 -19.48 -10.53 -82.99
CA MET A 1 -20.77 -10.34 -83.68
C MET A 1 -21.87 -10.37 -82.63
N ALA A 2 -22.48 -9.23 -82.34
CA ALA A 2 -23.66 -9.10 -81.51
C ALA A 2 -24.56 -8.06 -82.22
N GLU A 3 -25.81 -8.47 -82.44
CA GLU A 3 -26.78 -7.83 -83.32
C GLU A 3 -27.14 -6.40 -82.88
N ILE A 4 -26.94 -5.46 -83.80
CA ILE A 4 -27.50 -4.12 -83.71
C ILE A 4 -28.99 -4.25 -84.07
N ARG A 5 -29.87 -4.28 -83.06
CA ARG A 5 -31.32 -4.14 -83.26
C ARG A 5 -31.60 -2.76 -83.88
N PRO A 6 -32.36 -2.68 -84.99
CA PRO A 6 -32.72 -1.40 -85.56
C PRO A 6 -33.64 -0.65 -84.59
N ALA A 7 -33.30 0.60 -84.32
CA ALA A 7 -34.15 1.54 -83.63
C ALA A 7 -35.47 1.68 -84.41
N GLN A 8 -36.52 1.04 -83.92
CA GLN A 8 -37.88 1.32 -84.35
C GLN A 8 -38.19 2.76 -83.92
N LEU A 9 -38.27 3.64 -84.91
CA LEU A 9 -38.89 4.95 -84.77
C LEU A 9 -40.31 4.75 -84.24
N PRO A 10 -40.72 5.43 -83.16
CA PRO A 10 -42.10 5.35 -82.70
C PRO A 10 -43.00 5.90 -83.81
N SER A 11 -43.89 5.03 -84.28
CA SER A 11 -44.98 5.35 -85.18
C SER A 11 -45.75 6.57 -84.66
N SER A 12 -45.88 7.57 -85.53
CA SER A 12 -46.78 8.71 -85.37
C SER A 12 -48.21 8.21 -85.13
N GLY A 13 -48.62 8.18 -83.86
CA GLY A 13 -49.94 7.77 -83.42
C GLY A 13 -50.35 8.62 -82.22
N ALA A 14 -51.29 9.53 -82.46
CA ALA A 14 -51.90 10.46 -81.49
C ALA A 14 -50.91 11.44 -80.83
N VAL A 15 -50.61 12.54 -81.53
CA VAL A 15 -50.09 13.76 -80.90
C VAL A 15 -51.20 14.34 -80.03
N GLY A 16 -51.25 13.91 -78.76
CA GLY A 16 -52.14 14.50 -77.77
C GLY A 16 -52.02 16.02 -77.75
N CYS A 17 -53.14 16.71 -77.55
CA CYS A 17 -53.19 18.17 -77.60
C CYS A 17 -52.20 18.78 -76.58
N PHE A 18 -51.70 20.00 -76.83
CA PHE A 18 -50.71 20.66 -75.97
C PHE A 18 -51.11 20.66 -74.48
N GLY A 19 -52.40 20.81 -74.19
CA GLY A 19 -52.95 20.72 -72.83
C GLY A 19 -52.74 19.36 -72.14
N GLU A 20 -52.80 18.24 -72.86
CA GLU A 20 -52.50 16.92 -72.29
C GLU A 20 -51.03 16.71 -71.97
N ARG A 21 -50.13 17.33 -72.74
CA ARG A 21 -48.69 17.32 -72.45
C ARG A 21 -48.38 18.15 -71.21
N LEU A 22 -48.97 19.35 -71.10
CA LEU A 22 -48.86 20.18 -69.89
C LEU A 22 -49.41 19.45 -68.67
N ARG A 23 -50.57 18.80 -68.77
CA ARG A 23 -51.14 18.01 -67.67
C ARG A 23 -50.23 16.86 -67.26
N ARG A 24 -49.65 16.14 -68.22
CA ARG A 24 -48.68 15.06 -67.94
C ARG A 24 -47.41 15.58 -67.25
N MET A 25 -46.86 16.71 -67.71
CA MET A 25 -45.70 17.33 -67.05
C MET A 25 -46.04 17.84 -65.65
N GLY A 26 -47.21 18.46 -65.46
CA GLY A 26 -47.68 18.90 -64.15
C GLY A 26 -47.81 17.72 -63.17
N ASN A 27 -48.43 16.62 -63.62
CA ASN A 27 -48.54 15.41 -62.81
C ASN A 27 -47.18 14.76 -62.50
N ALA A 28 -46.24 14.76 -63.46
CA ALA A 28 -44.89 14.25 -63.25
C ALA A 28 -44.10 15.11 -62.25
N PHE A 29 -44.20 16.43 -62.37
CA PHE A 29 -43.60 17.37 -61.43
C PHE A 29 -44.21 17.24 -60.03
N GLU A 30 -45.54 17.15 -59.91
CA GLU A 30 -46.19 16.91 -58.63
C GLU A 30 -45.79 15.56 -58.00
N ALA A 31 -45.60 14.52 -58.81
CA ALA A 31 -45.09 13.24 -58.35
C ALA A 31 -43.64 13.34 -57.84
N GLU A 32 -42.79 14.06 -58.55
CA GLU A 32 -41.40 14.31 -58.16
C GLU A 32 -41.29 15.14 -56.88
N VAL A 33 -42.10 16.20 -56.74
CA VAL A 33 -42.18 17.00 -55.52
C VAL A 33 -42.67 16.16 -54.34
N ARG A 34 -43.69 15.32 -54.54
CA ARG A 34 -44.20 14.43 -53.49
C ARG A 34 -43.13 13.41 -53.06
N GLN A 35 -42.43 12.81 -54.03
CA GLN A 35 -41.34 11.89 -53.77
C GLN A 35 -40.17 12.57 -53.03
N ALA A 36 -39.78 13.78 -53.44
CA ALA A 36 -38.73 14.54 -52.76
C ALA A 36 -39.13 14.91 -51.32
N LEU A 37 -40.40 15.25 -51.09
CA LEU A 37 -40.93 15.53 -49.75
C LEU A 37 -40.94 14.27 -48.88
N GLU A 38 -41.36 13.12 -49.39
CA GLU A 38 -41.33 11.84 -48.68
C GLU A 38 -39.90 11.43 -48.30
N VAL A 39 -38.93 11.63 -49.20
CA VAL A 39 -37.51 11.40 -48.90
C VAL A 39 -36.99 12.36 -47.83
N ALA A 40 -37.36 13.64 -47.89
CA ALA A 40 -36.97 14.62 -46.89
C ALA A 40 -37.58 14.31 -45.50
N VAL A 41 -38.85 13.92 -45.46
CA VAL A 41 -39.55 13.55 -44.22
C VAL A 41 -38.94 12.29 -43.62
N SER A 42 -38.75 11.22 -44.41
CA SER A 42 -38.13 9.98 -43.91
C SER A 42 -36.69 10.21 -43.41
N LYS A 43 -35.92 11.07 -44.08
CA LYS A 43 -34.60 11.48 -43.60
C LYS A 43 -34.68 12.25 -42.27
N ALA A 44 -35.59 13.22 -42.17
CA ALA A 44 -35.78 13.99 -40.94
C ALA A 44 -36.28 13.12 -39.77
N GLU A 45 -37.14 12.14 -40.03
CA GLU A 45 -37.59 11.15 -39.06
C GLU A 45 -36.43 10.26 -38.59
N CYS A 46 -35.58 9.81 -39.51
CA CYS A 46 -34.38 9.04 -39.20
C CYS A 46 -33.41 9.84 -38.32
N GLU A 47 -33.13 11.09 -38.68
CA GLU A 47 -32.29 12.00 -37.89
C GLU A 47 -32.91 12.28 -36.51
N SER A 48 -34.23 12.49 -36.44
CA SER A 48 -34.95 12.68 -35.17
C SER A 48 -34.87 11.45 -34.26
N ASN A 49 -34.97 10.25 -34.83
CA ASN A 49 -34.85 9.01 -34.07
C ASN A 49 -33.42 8.82 -33.55
N LEU A 50 -32.41 9.05 -34.40
CA LEU A 50 -31.00 8.98 -33.99
C LEU A 50 -30.69 9.95 -32.85
N LEU A 51 -31.15 11.20 -32.94
CA LEU A 51 -30.96 12.19 -31.88
C LEU A 51 -31.67 11.79 -30.59
N ARG A 52 -32.84 11.15 -30.67
CA ARG A 52 -33.55 10.63 -29.48
C ARG A 52 -32.79 9.48 -28.82
N GLU A 53 -32.22 8.58 -29.61
CA GLU A 53 -31.38 7.49 -29.11
C GLU A 53 -30.12 8.03 -28.44
N GLU A 54 -29.45 9.02 -29.05
CA GLU A 54 -28.27 9.68 -28.47
C GLU A 54 -28.62 10.36 -27.15
N VAL A 55 -29.74 11.09 -27.08
CA VAL A 55 -30.20 11.72 -25.84
C VAL A 55 -30.48 10.68 -24.75
N HIS A 56 -31.13 9.57 -25.09
CA HIS A 56 -31.38 8.49 -24.12
C HIS A 56 -30.08 7.84 -23.64
N TRP A 57 -29.12 7.63 -24.54
CA TRP A 57 -27.80 7.12 -24.19
C TRP A 57 -27.05 8.08 -23.25
N LEU A 58 -27.01 9.37 -23.58
CA LEU A 58 -26.38 10.39 -22.73
C LEU A 58 -27.05 10.51 -21.36
N GLN A 59 -28.38 10.41 -21.30
CA GLN A 59 -29.11 10.38 -20.02
C GLN A 59 -28.73 9.17 -19.18
N SER A 60 -28.65 7.99 -19.80
CA SER A 60 -28.24 6.75 -19.12
C SER A 60 -26.81 6.86 -18.58
N GLN A 61 -25.89 7.44 -19.35
CA GLN A 61 -24.51 7.70 -18.91
C GLN A 61 -24.46 8.67 -17.72
N LEU A 62 -25.21 9.77 -17.79
CA LEU A 62 -25.28 10.74 -16.70
C LEU A 62 -25.83 10.13 -15.41
N GLU A 63 -26.82 9.24 -15.50
CA GLU A 63 -27.36 8.53 -14.34
C GLU A 63 -26.36 7.55 -13.74
N ALA A 64 -25.62 6.80 -14.57
CA ALA A 64 -24.56 5.90 -14.12
C ALA A 64 -23.45 6.67 -13.38
N GLU A 65 -22.99 7.79 -13.95
CA GLU A 65 -22.01 8.67 -13.31
C GLU A 65 -22.52 9.29 -12.01
N ARG A 66 -23.80 9.66 -11.94
CA ARG A 66 -24.42 10.14 -10.68
C ARG A 66 -24.42 9.06 -9.60
N GLN A 67 -24.76 7.83 -9.97
CA GLN A 67 -24.76 6.70 -9.03
C GLN A 67 -23.33 6.38 -8.55
N GLN A 68 -22.36 6.37 -9.46
CA GLN A 68 -20.96 6.16 -9.13
C GLN A 68 -20.43 7.27 -8.21
N ASN A 69 -20.75 8.53 -8.49
CA ASN A 69 -20.37 9.64 -7.63
C ASN A 69 -21.05 9.60 -6.27
N ALA A 70 -22.33 9.22 -6.19
CA ALA A 70 -23.02 9.02 -4.91
C ALA A 70 -22.34 7.92 -4.08
N ALA A 71 -21.96 6.80 -4.71
CA ALA A 71 -21.22 5.72 -4.05
C ALA A 71 -19.85 6.20 -3.55
N ARG A 72 -19.09 6.94 -4.38
CA ARG A 72 -17.81 7.55 -3.99
C ARG A 72 -17.95 8.49 -2.80
N LEU A 73 -18.93 9.38 -2.83
CA LEU A 73 -19.20 10.33 -1.73
C LEU A 73 -19.58 9.60 -0.44
N SER A 74 -20.39 8.53 -0.53
CA SER A 74 -20.72 7.71 0.63
C SER A 74 -19.47 7.05 1.22
N GLY A 75 -18.59 6.47 0.39
CA GLY A 75 -17.31 5.90 0.80
C GLY A 75 -16.38 6.92 1.45
N CYS A 76 -16.29 8.13 0.91
CA CYS A 76 -15.54 9.23 1.51
C CYS A 76 -16.09 9.61 2.90
N SER A 77 -17.41 9.63 3.07
CA SER A 77 -18.04 9.93 4.36
C SER A 77 -17.74 8.85 5.41
N ASP A 78 -17.71 7.58 5.01
CA ASP A 78 -17.38 6.46 5.89
C ASP A 78 -15.89 6.45 6.27
N LEU A 79 -15.00 6.74 5.32
CA LEU A 79 -13.57 6.89 5.60
C LEU A 79 -13.30 8.07 6.54
N LYS A 80 -13.99 9.20 6.35
CA LYS A 80 -13.90 10.35 7.26
C LYS A 80 -14.34 9.97 8.68
N ARG A 81 -15.43 9.21 8.81
CA ARG A 81 -15.90 8.72 10.11
C ARG A 81 -14.89 7.80 10.78
N LYS A 82 -14.37 6.81 10.05
CA LYS A 82 -13.34 5.88 10.56
C LYS A 82 -12.06 6.59 10.98
N LEU A 83 -11.65 7.62 10.22
CA LEU A 83 -10.48 8.44 10.57
C LEU A 83 -10.71 9.19 11.89
N GLN A 84 -11.90 9.76 12.08
CA GLN A 84 -12.27 10.45 13.33
C GLN A 84 -12.31 9.49 14.52
N GLU A 85 -12.86 8.29 14.34
CA GLU A 85 -12.87 7.23 15.36
C GLU A 85 -11.45 6.81 15.73
N ALA A 86 -10.61 6.50 14.75
CA ALA A 86 -9.21 6.12 14.99
C ALA A 86 -8.41 7.24 15.67
N GLN A 87 -8.68 8.50 15.33
CA GLN A 87 -8.04 9.64 16.00
C GLN A 87 -8.47 9.77 17.47
N GLN A 88 -9.74 9.51 17.78
CA GLN A 88 -10.22 9.48 19.17
C GLN A 88 -9.61 8.30 19.94
N ASP A 89 -9.52 7.13 19.33
CA ASP A 89 -8.91 5.95 19.96
C ASP A 89 -7.43 6.15 20.24
N LEU A 90 -6.69 6.74 19.28
CA LEU A 90 -5.30 7.12 19.49
C LEU A 90 -5.15 8.10 20.66
N GLN A 91 -6.07 9.06 20.80
CA GLN A 91 -6.04 10.02 21.90
C GLN A 91 -6.29 9.33 23.24
N ARG A 92 -7.28 8.43 23.32
CA ARG A 92 -7.53 7.61 24.52
C ARG A 92 -6.33 6.73 24.87
N GLU A 93 -5.68 6.14 23.87
CA GLU A 93 -4.50 5.31 24.09
C GLU A 93 -3.30 6.13 24.61
N LYS A 94 -3.11 7.35 24.10
CA LYS A 94 -2.09 8.27 24.64
C LYS A 94 -2.36 8.61 26.10
N GLU A 95 -3.58 9.00 26.44
CA GLU A 95 -3.98 9.31 27.81
C GLU A 95 -3.80 8.10 28.74
N ALA A 96 -4.14 6.89 28.27
CA ALA A 96 -3.92 5.66 29.02
C ALA A 96 -2.42 5.36 29.22
N ARG A 97 -1.58 5.57 28.20
CA ARG A 97 -0.12 5.40 28.31
C ARG A 97 0.49 6.38 29.30
N GLU A 98 0.09 7.65 29.24
CA GLU A 98 0.53 8.68 30.19
C GLU A 98 0.13 8.29 31.61
N TYR A 99 -1.11 7.85 31.83
CA TYR A 99 -1.57 7.35 33.13
C TYR A 99 -0.69 6.20 33.64
N TRP A 100 -0.50 5.16 32.84
CA TRP A 100 0.31 4.01 33.26
C TRP A 100 1.77 4.36 33.48
N GLN A 101 2.32 5.31 32.73
CA GLN A 101 3.68 5.78 32.94
C GLN A 101 3.81 6.52 34.29
N THR A 102 2.82 7.33 34.67
CA THR A 102 2.83 7.98 36.00
C THR A 102 2.71 6.97 37.13
N GLU A 103 1.85 5.96 37.00
CA GLU A 103 1.71 4.88 37.98
C GLU A 103 3.00 4.04 38.10
N PHE A 104 3.64 3.73 36.98
CA PHE A 104 4.91 3.02 36.96
C PHE A 104 5.99 3.79 37.71
N ASN A 105 6.18 5.08 37.39
CA ASN A 105 7.17 5.93 38.06
C ASN A 105 6.91 6.02 39.57
N ALA A 106 5.65 6.19 39.98
CA ALA A 106 5.29 6.23 41.39
C ALA A 106 5.61 4.91 42.13
N LYS A 107 5.48 3.77 41.45
CA LYS A 107 5.87 2.47 41.99
C LYS A 107 7.38 2.28 42.03
N GLU A 108 8.09 2.72 41.00
CA GLU A 108 9.55 2.68 40.96
C GLU A 108 10.17 3.50 42.10
N GLU A 109 9.62 4.69 42.39
CA GLU A 109 10.03 5.50 43.56
C GLU A 109 9.77 4.77 44.89
N GLN A 110 8.61 4.10 45.03
CA GLN A 110 8.30 3.30 46.22
C GLN A 110 9.28 2.14 46.40
N TYR A 111 9.61 1.43 45.33
CA TYR A 111 10.58 0.33 45.38
C TYR A 111 11.99 0.84 45.70
N SER A 112 12.43 1.91 45.05
CA SER A 112 13.73 2.55 45.32
C SER A 112 13.87 2.96 46.80
N LEU A 113 12.80 3.50 47.39
CA LEU A 113 12.79 3.85 48.82
C LEU A 113 12.85 2.60 49.72
N LEU A 114 12.16 1.52 49.35
CA LEU A 114 12.20 0.27 50.11
C LEU A 114 13.59 -0.38 50.04
N GLU A 115 14.22 -0.41 48.86
CA GLU A 115 15.59 -0.89 48.68
C GLU A 115 16.58 -0.08 49.51
N ALA A 116 16.47 1.25 49.51
CA ALA A 116 17.30 2.11 50.35
C ALA A 116 17.10 1.83 51.85
N LYS A 117 15.85 1.58 52.30
CA LYS A 117 15.56 1.21 53.69
C LYS A 117 16.13 -0.15 54.06
N LEU A 118 16.05 -1.14 53.17
CA LEU A 118 16.63 -2.47 53.40
C LEU A 118 18.17 -2.39 53.47
N ALA A 119 18.80 -1.62 52.58
CA ALA A 119 20.24 -1.39 52.63
C ALA A 119 20.67 -0.69 53.94
N ALA A 120 19.91 0.31 54.40
CA ALA A 120 20.18 0.98 55.66
C ALA A 120 20.04 0.03 56.86
N LEU A 121 19.01 -0.83 56.87
CA LEU A 121 18.84 -1.84 57.93
C LEU A 121 20.02 -2.83 57.95
N ALA A 122 20.43 -3.35 56.79
CA ALA A 122 21.58 -4.24 56.68
C ALA A 122 22.87 -3.61 57.23
N MET A 123 23.09 -2.31 56.99
CA MET A 123 24.23 -1.58 57.56
C MET A 123 24.14 -1.50 59.09
N THR A 124 22.97 -1.17 59.64
CA THR A 124 22.79 -1.10 61.11
C THR A 124 22.91 -2.47 61.78
N GLU A 125 22.45 -3.54 61.12
CA GLU A 125 22.60 -4.90 61.62
C GLU A 125 24.07 -5.35 61.59
N ALA A 126 24.80 -4.99 60.54
CA ALA A 126 26.23 -5.23 60.46
C ALA A 126 27.02 -4.46 61.55
N GLU A 127 26.69 -3.19 61.77
CA GLU A 127 27.28 -2.38 62.86
C GLU A 127 26.99 -3.00 64.23
N ALA A 128 25.74 -3.39 64.50
CA ALA A 128 25.35 -4.05 65.74
C ALA A 128 26.05 -5.41 65.92
N ALA A 129 26.24 -6.18 64.85
CA ALA A 129 26.98 -7.44 64.88
C ALA A 129 28.47 -7.22 65.18
N GLU A 130 29.10 -6.20 64.61
CA GLU A 130 30.49 -5.82 64.92
C GLU A 130 30.64 -5.31 66.36
N GLU A 131 29.70 -4.51 66.87
CA GLU A 131 29.68 -4.10 68.27
C GLU A 131 29.50 -5.29 69.22
N ALA A 132 28.64 -6.25 68.88
CA ALA A 132 28.46 -7.48 69.66
C ALA A 132 29.73 -8.34 69.67
N LYS A 133 30.43 -8.46 68.53
CA LYS A 133 31.75 -9.12 68.47
C LYS A 133 32.79 -8.38 69.31
N ALA A 134 32.85 -7.05 69.22
CA ALA A 134 33.77 -6.23 70.00
C ALA A 134 33.50 -6.35 71.51
N ALA A 135 32.23 -6.38 71.92
CA ALA A 135 31.82 -6.63 73.29
C ALA A 135 32.21 -8.05 73.75
N ALA A 136 31.98 -9.08 72.94
CA ALA A 136 32.41 -10.44 73.26
C ALA A 136 33.95 -10.54 73.46
N CYS A 137 34.73 -9.87 72.61
CA CYS A 137 36.19 -9.78 72.74
C CYS A 137 36.63 -9.00 73.99
N ALA A 138 35.90 -7.96 74.40
CA ALA A 138 36.21 -7.17 75.60
C ALA A 138 35.93 -7.90 76.92
N TRP A 139 35.04 -8.90 76.91
CA TRP A 139 34.70 -9.72 78.08
C TRP A 139 35.54 -11.00 78.20
N MET A 140 36.40 -11.29 77.23
CA MET A 140 37.37 -12.38 77.34
C MET A 140 38.48 -11.97 78.31
N PRO A 141 38.63 -12.64 79.48
CA PRO A 141 39.70 -12.33 80.41
C PRO A 141 41.04 -12.64 79.74
N ASN A 142 41.98 -11.71 79.84
CA ASN A 142 43.36 -11.89 79.42
C ASN A 142 43.95 -13.09 80.18
N GLY A 143 43.93 -14.27 79.55
CA GLY A 143 44.28 -15.52 80.19
C GLY A 143 44.29 -16.61 79.13
N GLY A 144 45.50 -16.97 78.68
CA GLY A 144 45.73 -17.85 77.55
C GLY A 144 45.03 -19.20 77.61
N ASN A 145 44.71 -19.72 76.44
CA ASN A 145 45.35 -20.94 75.97
C ASN A 145 44.99 -21.16 74.50
N GLU A 146 46.02 -21.57 73.76
CA GLU A 146 45.90 -22.29 72.51
C GLU A 146 44.96 -23.48 72.72
N ALA A 147 43.90 -23.54 71.93
CA ALA A 147 43.16 -24.76 71.67
C ALA A 147 42.67 -24.70 70.22
N ASP A 148 43.37 -25.46 69.39
CA ASP A 148 42.86 -25.97 68.13
C ASP A 148 41.43 -26.51 68.33
N ILE A 149 40.46 -25.88 67.66
CA ILE A 149 39.21 -26.55 67.30
C ILE A 149 39.09 -26.42 65.79
N ALA A 150 39.48 -27.51 65.15
CA ALA A 150 39.22 -27.81 63.76
C ALA A 150 37.72 -27.95 63.49
N ALA A 151 37.36 -27.58 62.26
CA ALA A 151 36.36 -28.18 61.38
C ALA A 151 34.96 -28.42 61.95
N GLU A 152 33.96 -27.70 61.41
CA GLU A 152 32.86 -28.23 60.58
C GLU A 152 32.40 -27.06 59.67
N ASP A 153 32.95 -26.93 58.46
CA ASP A 153 32.26 -27.26 57.20
C ASP A 153 30.87 -27.92 57.40
N GLU A 154 29.84 -27.08 57.49
CA GLU A 154 28.50 -27.49 57.09
C GLU A 154 28.28 -27.11 55.61
N ASP A 155 28.28 -28.16 54.80
CA ASP A 155 27.86 -28.21 53.41
C ASP A 155 26.48 -27.56 53.21
N LEU A 156 26.46 -26.29 52.80
CA LEU A 156 25.33 -25.76 52.03
C LEU A 156 25.48 -26.27 50.59
N PRO A 157 24.52 -27.05 50.05
CA PRO A 157 24.60 -27.48 48.67
C PRO A 157 24.63 -26.23 47.78
N PRO A 158 25.51 -26.17 46.76
CA PRO A 158 25.43 -25.10 45.78
C PRO A 158 24.05 -25.21 45.14
N VAL A 159 23.23 -24.18 45.31
CA VAL A 159 22.08 -23.96 44.45
C VAL A 159 22.67 -23.74 43.07
N LEU A 160 22.76 -24.82 42.29
CA LEU A 160 22.83 -24.75 40.85
C LEU A 160 21.54 -24.05 40.43
N ILE A 161 21.63 -22.73 40.26
CA ILE A 161 20.79 -22.05 39.30
C ILE A 161 21.25 -22.65 37.98
N GLU A 162 20.56 -23.70 37.54
CA GLU A 162 20.61 -24.09 36.14
C GLU A 162 20.18 -22.84 35.38
N ASP A 163 21.15 -22.22 34.71
CA ASP A 163 20.95 -21.20 33.70
C ASP A 163 20.09 -21.79 32.58
N ALA A 164 18.79 -21.84 32.82
CA ALA A 164 17.78 -22.27 31.86
C ALA A 164 17.38 -21.13 30.90
N GLU A 165 18.33 -20.23 30.58
CA GLU A 165 18.16 -19.20 29.57
C GLU A 165 19.37 -19.12 28.61
N GLU A 166 20.04 -20.24 28.33
CA GLU A 166 21.05 -20.29 27.25
C GLU A 166 20.58 -21.20 26.11
N ASN A 167 19.47 -20.83 25.46
CA ASN A 167 19.17 -21.31 24.09
C ASN A 167 18.06 -20.54 23.35
N ALA A 168 17.69 -19.34 23.80
CA ALA A 168 16.94 -18.42 22.96
C ALA A 168 17.95 -17.59 22.16
N PRO A 169 18.04 -17.71 20.81
CA PRO A 169 18.93 -16.88 20.03
C PRO A 169 18.61 -15.41 20.32
N ARG A 170 19.63 -14.64 20.68
CA ARG A 170 19.50 -13.22 21.00
C ARG A 170 18.78 -12.52 19.84
N PRO A 171 17.82 -11.60 20.11
CA PRO A 171 17.03 -10.96 19.06
C PRO A 171 17.88 -10.18 18.03
N ALA A 172 19.13 -9.84 18.38
CA ALA A 172 20.08 -9.19 17.48
C ALA A 172 20.70 -10.15 16.44
N GLU A 173 21.13 -11.35 16.87
CA GLU A 173 21.75 -12.37 15.99
C GLU A 173 20.74 -12.89 14.96
N ARG A 174 19.47 -13.04 15.38
CA ARG A 174 18.38 -13.41 14.48
C ARG A 174 18.09 -12.36 13.40
N SER A 175 18.40 -11.08 13.65
CA SER A 175 18.19 -10.01 12.65
C SER A 175 19.29 -9.96 11.61
N GLU A 176 20.54 -10.28 11.99
CA GLU A 176 21.69 -10.27 11.08
C GLU A 176 21.65 -11.46 10.11
N GLU A 177 21.30 -12.67 10.60
CA GLU A 177 21.12 -13.85 9.75
C GLU A 177 19.96 -13.66 8.75
N LEU A 178 18.84 -13.08 9.19
CA LEU A 178 17.74 -12.73 8.30
C LEU A 178 18.11 -11.68 7.26
N SER A 179 19.00 -10.74 7.61
CA SER A 179 19.46 -9.70 6.68
C SER A 179 20.39 -10.27 5.61
N GLN A 180 21.33 -11.15 5.96
CA GLN A 180 22.27 -11.76 5.02
C GLN A 180 21.57 -12.71 4.03
N GLU A 181 20.66 -13.56 4.50
CA GLU A 181 19.87 -14.42 3.62
C GLU A 181 18.95 -13.60 2.70
N PHE A 182 18.44 -12.47 3.18
CA PHE A 182 17.60 -11.60 2.37
C PHE A 182 18.41 -10.82 1.31
N GLU A 183 19.65 -10.44 1.62
CA GLU A 183 20.60 -9.88 0.67
C GLU A 183 20.89 -10.87 -0.46
N GLU A 184 21.09 -12.16 -0.13
CA GLU A 184 21.30 -13.24 -1.10
C GLU A 184 20.07 -13.44 -1.99
N ILE A 185 18.87 -13.46 -1.41
CA ILE A 185 17.62 -13.59 -2.17
C ILE A 185 17.36 -12.33 -3.03
N SER A 186 17.72 -11.13 -2.54
CA SER A 186 17.61 -9.88 -3.31
C SER A 186 18.56 -9.86 -4.51
N MET A 187 19.79 -10.33 -4.36
CA MET A 187 20.72 -10.51 -5.49
C MET A 187 20.21 -11.55 -6.50
N ARG A 188 19.60 -12.63 -6.03
CA ARG A 188 18.97 -13.64 -6.90
C ARG A 188 17.76 -13.10 -7.65
N LEU A 189 16.96 -12.23 -7.03
CA LEU A 189 15.86 -11.52 -7.68
C LEU A 189 16.34 -10.51 -8.74
N ALA A 190 17.51 -9.88 -8.52
CA ALA A 190 18.15 -9.00 -9.50
C ALA A 190 18.63 -9.74 -10.76
N ALA A 191 18.97 -11.03 -10.62
CA ALA A 191 19.48 -11.87 -11.70
C ALA A 191 18.37 -12.50 -12.57
N VAL A 192 17.08 -12.25 -12.26
CA VAL A 192 15.96 -12.74 -13.07
C VAL A 192 15.90 -11.94 -14.39
N PRO A 193 16.16 -12.56 -15.55
CA PRO A 193 16.14 -11.84 -16.82
C PRO A 193 14.71 -11.44 -17.18
N LEU A 194 14.51 -10.16 -17.53
CA LEU A 194 13.31 -9.72 -18.24
C LEU A 194 13.39 -10.21 -19.69
N ARG A 195 12.36 -10.92 -20.17
CA ARG A 195 12.13 -11.07 -21.61
C ARG A 195 11.50 -9.79 -22.16
N ASP A 196 11.79 -9.48 -23.42
CA ASP A 196 11.26 -8.32 -24.18
C ASP A 196 9.72 -8.25 -24.28
N ASP A 197 9.00 -9.29 -23.84
CA ASP A 197 7.54 -9.37 -23.79
C ASP A 197 6.93 -9.10 -22.40
N GLY A 198 7.75 -8.79 -21.39
CA GLY A 198 7.29 -8.57 -20.01
C GLY A 198 6.83 -9.84 -19.28
N SER A 199 7.14 -11.03 -19.82
CA SER A 199 6.80 -12.31 -19.21
C SER A 199 7.99 -12.92 -18.46
N TYR A 200 7.75 -13.41 -17.24
CA TYR A 200 8.75 -14.11 -16.43
C TYR A 200 8.83 -15.60 -16.82
N ASP A 201 10.05 -16.11 -16.99
CA ASP A 201 10.30 -17.54 -17.21
C ASP A 201 9.90 -18.35 -15.97
N ARG A 202 9.06 -19.36 -16.18
CA ARG A 202 8.10 -19.85 -15.19
C ARG A 202 8.73 -20.70 -14.07
N ASP A 203 9.96 -21.16 -14.25
CA ASP A 203 10.48 -22.30 -13.49
C ASP A 203 11.71 -22.01 -12.60
N LEU A 204 12.29 -20.80 -12.62
CA LEU A 204 13.49 -20.48 -11.81
C LEU A 204 13.30 -19.36 -10.76
N GLY A 205 12.19 -18.60 -10.80
CA GLY A 205 11.91 -17.49 -9.88
C GLY A 205 10.74 -17.69 -8.92
N SER A 206 9.92 -18.73 -9.10
CA SER A 206 8.67 -18.87 -8.32
C SER A 206 8.92 -19.22 -6.85
N SER A 207 9.94 -20.04 -6.53
CA SER A 207 10.20 -20.45 -5.15
C SER A 207 10.86 -19.35 -4.31
N THR A 208 11.74 -18.56 -4.92
CA THR A 208 12.44 -17.43 -4.26
C THR A 208 11.52 -16.24 -4.05
N VAL A 209 10.67 -15.92 -5.03
CA VAL A 209 9.65 -14.86 -4.91
C VAL A 209 8.60 -15.20 -3.84
N GLU A 210 8.13 -16.45 -3.80
CA GLU A 210 7.18 -16.92 -2.76
C GLU A 210 7.81 -16.95 -1.36
N GLN A 211 9.08 -17.37 -1.25
CA GLN A 211 9.82 -17.31 0.02
C GLN A 211 10.00 -15.87 0.51
N CYS A 212 10.29 -14.92 -0.39
CA CYS A 212 10.33 -13.49 -0.06
C CYS A 212 8.97 -12.96 0.41
N LEU A 213 7.88 -13.31 -0.27
CA LEU A 213 6.53 -12.89 0.14
C LEU A 213 6.17 -13.43 1.53
N ASN A 214 6.44 -14.71 1.79
CA ASN A 214 6.20 -15.32 3.10
C ASN A 214 7.03 -14.66 4.22
N ARG A 215 8.28 -14.29 3.93
CA ARG A 215 9.14 -13.58 4.89
C ARG A 215 8.67 -12.13 5.12
N LEU A 216 8.29 -11.42 4.07
CA LEU A 216 7.74 -10.05 4.18
C LEU A 216 6.43 -10.03 4.98
N GLU A 217 5.62 -11.07 4.85
CA GLU A 217 4.40 -11.25 5.64
C GLU A 217 4.72 -11.57 7.11
N ALA A 218 5.70 -12.45 7.38
CA ALA A 218 6.15 -12.80 8.73
C ALA A 218 6.84 -11.62 9.46
N CYS A 219 7.55 -10.74 8.75
CA CYS A 219 8.28 -9.63 9.35
C CYS A 219 7.41 -8.41 9.72
N GLY A 220 6.13 -8.39 9.34
CA GLY A 220 5.22 -7.29 9.66
C GLY A 220 5.81 -5.91 9.30
N PRO A 221 5.64 -4.84 10.11
CA PRO A 221 6.11 -3.48 9.79
C PRO A 221 7.63 -3.35 9.58
N ARG A 222 8.44 -4.29 10.07
CA ARG A 222 9.90 -4.32 9.84
C ARG A 222 10.28 -4.72 8.41
N GLY A 223 9.38 -5.39 7.67
CA GLY A 223 9.60 -5.75 6.26
C GLY A 223 9.77 -4.57 5.29
N SER A 224 9.54 -3.32 5.73
CA SER A 224 9.78 -2.13 4.90
C SER A 224 11.26 -1.85 4.67
N GLU A 225 12.13 -2.24 5.60
CA GLU A 225 13.58 -2.12 5.47
C GLU A 225 14.12 -3.14 4.48
N LEU A 226 13.56 -4.36 4.50
CA LEU A 226 13.86 -5.41 3.54
C LEU A 226 13.49 -4.99 2.11
N LEU A 227 12.30 -4.40 1.89
CA LEU A 227 11.90 -3.87 0.59
C LEU A 227 12.83 -2.76 0.07
N ARG A 228 13.58 -2.09 0.96
CA ARG A 228 14.55 -1.06 0.57
C ARG A 228 15.80 -1.66 -0.07
N ALA A 229 16.13 -2.93 0.15
CA ALA A 229 17.28 -3.59 -0.49
C ALA A 229 16.94 -4.19 -1.87
N VAL A 230 15.65 -4.39 -2.18
CA VAL A 230 15.21 -5.05 -3.41
C VAL A 230 15.27 -4.07 -4.61
N PRO A 231 15.85 -4.47 -5.76
CA PRO A 231 15.85 -3.67 -6.97
C PRO A 231 14.44 -3.55 -7.59
N VAL A 232 14.21 -2.55 -8.44
CA VAL A 232 12.90 -2.27 -9.06
C VAL A 232 12.32 -3.49 -9.78
N GLN A 233 13.15 -4.27 -10.47
CA GLN A 233 12.74 -5.48 -11.18
C GLN A 233 12.25 -6.57 -10.22
N GLY A 234 12.91 -6.72 -9.07
CA GLY A 234 12.51 -7.64 -8.00
C GLY A 234 11.22 -7.20 -7.30
N LEU A 235 11.03 -5.88 -7.11
CA LEU A 235 9.78 -5.32 -6.60
C LEU A 235 8.60 -5.54 -7.56
N HIS A 236 8.83 -5.45 -8.87
CA HIS A 236 7.81 -5.77 -9.88
C HIS A 236 7.41 -7.25 -9.84
N ALA A 237 8.39 -8.16 -9.74
CA ALA A 237 8.13 -9.60 -9.61
C ALA A 237 7.35 -9.93 -8.33
N LEU A 238 7.70 -9.30 -7.20
CA LEU A 238 6.99 -9.44 -5.93
C LEU A 238 5.56 -8.92 -6.02
N LEU A 239 5.33 -7.79 -6.71
CA LEU A 239 3.99 -7.24 -6.91
C LEU A 239 3.12 -8.19 -7.75
N VAL A 240 3.64 -8.68 -8.88
CA VAL A 240 2.91 -9.60 -9.77
C VAL A 240 2.59 -10.91 -9.05
N ALA A 241 3.52 -11.45 -8.26
CA ALA A 241 3.29 -12.64 -7.46
C ALA A 241 2.27 -12.41 -6.33
N ALA A 242 2.35 -11.28 -5.63
CA ALA A 242 1.39 -10.92 -4.57
C ALA A 242 -0.04 -10.75 -5.12
N ILE A 243 -0.20 -10.13 -6.30
CA ILE A 243 -1.50 -10.01 -6.98
C ILE A 243 -2.05 -11.40 -7.37
N ARG A 244 -1.19 -12.28 -7.89
CA ARG A 244 -1.59 -13.64 -8.31
C ARG A 244 -2.00 -14.52 -7.13
N ARG A 245 -1.38 -14.33 -5.97
CA ARG A 245 -1.65 -15.12 -4.78
C ARG A 245 -3.05 -14.87 -4.19
N ASN A 246 -3.70 -13.74 -4.50
CA ASN A 246 -5.09 -13.36 -4.19
C ASN A 246 -5.56 -13.54 -2.72
N GLU A 247 -4.69 -13.98 -1.81
CA GLU A 247 -4.95 -14.33 -0.42
C GLU A 247 -4.15 -13.48 0.59
N GLY A 248 -3.24 -12.62 0.12
CA GLY A 248 -2.33 -11.85 0.99
C GLY A 248 -2.86 -10.46 1.35
N SER A 249 -2.72 -10.08 2.62
CA SER A 249 -3.21 -8.82 3.19
C SER A 249 -3.00 -7.61 2.27
N GLY A 250 -4.06 -6.80 2.03
CA GLY A 250 -3.96 -5.58 1.23
C GLY A 250 -2.86 -4.61 1.73
N VAL A 251 -2.46 -4.76 2.99
CA VAL A 251 -1.34 -4.05 3.62
C VAL A 251 0.02 -4.46 3.03
N LEU A 252 0.26 -5.75 2.76
CA LEU A 252 1.50 -6.21 2.11
C LEU A 252 1.60 -5.66 0.68
N LEU A 253 0.51 -5.77 -0.08
CA LEU A 253 0.42 -5.28 -1.45
C LEU A 253 0.68 -3.77 -1.52
N GLN A 254 0.07 -3.00 -0.62
CA GLN A 254 0.26 -1.56 -0.52
C GLN A 254 1.70 -1.20 -0.15
N ARG A 255 2.38 -2.00 0.67
CA ARG A 255 3.78 -1.76 1.06
C ARG A 255 4.76 -2.06 -0.07
N ILE A 256 4.55 -3.15 -0.81
CA ILE A 256 5.33 -3.47 -2.02
C ILE A 256 5.12 -2.38 -3.08
N LEU A 257 3.87 -1.99 -3.32
CA LEU A 257 3.52 -0.97 -4.31
C LEU A 257 4.09 0.40 -3.94
N ARG A 258 4.05 0.79 -2.65
CA ARG A 258 4.69 2.01 -2.17
C ARG A 258 6.21 1.98 -2.35
N ALA A 259 6.87 0.89 -1.99
CA ALA A 259 8.32 0.76 -2.19
C ALA A 259 8.71 0.83 -3.67
N TRP A 260 7.91 0.19 -4.54
CA TRP A 260 8.08 0.21 -5.98
C TRP A 260 7.91 1.61 -6.59
N VAL A 261 6.83 2.32 -6.23
CA VAL A 261 6.58 3.70 -6.67
C VAL A 261 7.68 4.64 -6.16
N CYS A 262 8.09 4.56 -4.89
CA CYS A 262 9.19 5.37 -4.36
C CYS A 262 10.49 5.16 -5.14
N ARG A 263 10.81 3.91 -5.49
CA ARG A 263 12.02 3.59 -6.23
C ARG A 263 11.96 4.06 -7.68
N LEU A 264 10.83 3.87 -8.35
CA LEU A 264 10.63 4.38 -9.72
C LEU A 264 10.78 5.90 -9.81
N LEU A 265 10.26 6.62 -8.81
CA LEU A 265 10.36 8.07 -8.74
C LEU A 265 11.81 8.55 -8.49
N ASN A 266 12.62 7.74 -7.78
CA ASN A 266 14.01 8.06 -7.47
C ASN A 266 15.01 7.61 -8.56
N GLU A 267 14.76 6.50 -9.27
CA GLU A 267 15.69 5.94 -10.28
C GLU A 267 15.49 6.51 -11.69
N GLN A 268 14.30 6.99 -12.07
CA GLN A 268 14.01 7.52 -13.42
C GLN A 268 13.95 9.05 -13.52
N ASP A 269 14.75 9.78 -12.73
CA ASP A 269 14.80 11.25 -12.73
C ASP A 269 13.41 11.90 -12.83
N SER A 270 12.50 11.41 -11.98
CA SER A 270 11.18 11.99 -11.77
C SER A 270 10.34 12.23 -13.04
N MET A 271 10.61 11.54 -14.17
CA MET A 271 9.88 11.74 -15.44
C MET A 271 8.36 11.60 -15.29
N ALA A 272 7.88 10.63 -14.52
CA ALA A 272 6.44 10.46 -14.26
C ALA A 272 5.84 11.61 -13.43
N LEU A 273 6.61 12.19 -12.51
CA LEU A 273 6.22 13.38 -11.76
C LEU A 273 6.29 14.64 -12.63
N ARG A 274 7.36 14.82 -13.43
CA ARG A 274 7.51 15.92 -14.39
C ARG A 274 6.34 15.95 -15.36
N ILE A 275 6.00 14.81 -15.99
CA ILE A 275 4.86 14.71 -16.90
C ILE A 275 3.54 15.07 -16.19
N ALA A 276 3.37 14.65 -14.93
CA ALA A 276 2.16 14.98 -14.16
C ALA A 276 2.08 16.47 -13.77
N VAL A 277 3.22 17.11 -13.48
CA VAL A 277 3.34 18.56 -13.22
C VAL A 277 3.13 19.37 -14.51
N GLU A 278 3.82 19.01 -15.60
CA GLU A 278 3.70 19.65 -16.92
C GLU A 278 2.27 19.60 -17.46
N GLN A 279 1.57 18.47 -17.27
CA GLN A 279 0.17 18.31 -17.68
C GLN A 279 -0.83 18.91 -16.69
N ARG A 280 -0.36 19.47 -15.56
CA ARG A 280 -1.18 20.01 -14.46
C ARG A 280 -2.25 19.03 -13.98
N ASN A 281 -1.94 17.73 -14.04
CA ASN A 281 -2.89 16.70 -13.65
C ASN A 281 -2.80 16.47 -12.14
N MET A 282 -3.57 17.27 -11.40
CA MET A 282 -3.60 17.24 -9.93
C MET A 282 -4.02 15.88 -9.37
N GLU A 283 -4.84 15.11 -10.10
CA GLU A 283 -5.25 13.75 -9.69
C GLU A 283 -4.08 12.77 -9.82
N ALA A 284 -3.29 12.85 -10.89
CA ALA A 284 -2.08 12.05 -11.08
C ALA A 284 -1.01 12.39 -10.02
N LEU A 285 -0.84 13.67 -9.69
CA LEU A 285 0.06 14.11 -8.62
C LEU A 285 -0.41 13.61 -7.26
N GLN A 286 -1.69 13.75 -6.93
CA GLN A 286 -2.23 13.32 -5.65
C GLN A 286 -2.17 11.79 -5.49
N THR A 287 -2.36 11.03 -6.56
CA THR A 287 -2.20 9.56 -6.55
C THR A 287 -0.74 9.16 -6.40
N LEU A 288 0.20 9.78 -7.10
CA LEU A 288 1.64 9.51 -6.93
C LEU A 288 2.14 9.88 -5.53
N VAL A 289 1.67 11.01 -4.98
CA VAL A 289 1.99 11.45 -3.62
C VAL A 289 1.39 10.53 -2.56
N SER A 290 0.13 10.11 -2.72
CA SER A 290 -0.51 9.19 -1.77
C SER A 290 0.11 7.79 -1.78
N LEU A 291 0.62 7.35 -2.94
CA LEU A 291 1.26 6.05 -3.09
C LEU A 291 2.75 6.05 -2.70
N GLY A 292 3.52 7.10 -3.04
CA GLY A 292 4.94 7.22 -2.68
C GLY A 292 5.19 7.85 -1.31
N GLY A 293 4.19 8.48 -0.69
CA GLY A 293 4.33 9.17 0.59
C GLY A 293 5.38 10.29 0.57
N VAL A 294 6.07 10.50 1.70
CA VAL A 294 6.98 11.65 1.93
C VAL A 294 8.06 11.80 0.86
N SER A 295 8.62 10.70 0.34
CA SER A 295 9.63 10.76 -0.73
C SER A 295 9.08 11.33 -2.04
N ALA A 296 7.86 10.94 -2.43
CA ALA A 296 7.20 11.50 -3.60
C ALA A 296 6.79 12.97 -3.41
N ILE A 297 6.47 13.36 -2.17
CA ILE A 297 6.21 14.76 -1.81
C ILE A 297 7.47 15.59 -2.01
N MET A 298 8.61 15.16 -1.47
CA MET A 298 9.88 15.88 -1.60
C MET A 298 10.34 16.02 -3.06
N SER A 299 10.19 14.97 -3.86
CA SER A 299 10.53 15.02 -5.29
C SER A 299 9.55 15.89 -6.10
N ALA A 300 8.26 15.89 -5.74
CA ALA A 300 7.27 16.76 -6.39
C ALA A 300 7.47 18.24 -6.02
N THR A 301 7.78 18.56 -4.75
CA THR A 301 8.04 19.94 -4.31
C THR A 301 9.32 20.49 -4.94
N ALA A 302 10.38 19.68 -5.04
CA ALA A 302 11.63 20.10 -5.70
C ALA A 302 11.41 20.44 -7.19
N LEU A 303 10.57 19.67 -7.88
CA LEU A 303 10.22 19.93 -9.28
C LEU A 303 9.33 21.17 -9.47
N MET A 304 8.37 21.40 -8.57
CA MET A 304 7.53 22.61 -8.63
C MET A 304 8.33 23.89 -8.36
N GLU A 305 9.32 23.83 -7.47
CA GLU A 305 10.26 24.94 -7.22
C GLU A 305 11.18 25.22 -8.42
N GLU A 306 11.62 24.20 -9.17
CA GLU A 306 12.41 24.38 -10.40
C GLU A 306 11.58 24.98 -11.55
N GLU A 307 10.29 24.67 -11.65
CA GLU A 307 9.40 25.16 -12.73
C GLU A 307 8.71 26.49 -12.43
N GLY A 308 8.92 27.06 -11.23
CA GLY A 308 8.39 28.37 -10.85
C GLY A 308 6.87 28.40 -10.60
N LEU A 309 6.34 27.32 -10.02
CA LEU A 309 4.94 27.19 -9.58
C LEU A 309 4.77 27.43 -8.08
#